data_AF-A0A496TNA0-F1
#
_entry.id   AF-A0A496TNA0-F1
#
_cell.length_a   1.000
_cell.length_b   1.000
_cell.length_c   1.000
_cell.angle_alpha   90.00
_cell.angle_beta   90.00
_cell.angle_gamma   90.00
#
_symmetry.space_group_name_H-M   'P 1'
#
loop_
_entity.id
_entity.type
_entity.pdbx_description
1 polymer ?
#
loop_
_entity_poly.entity_id
_entity_poly.type
_entity_poly.pdbx_seq_one_letter_code
_entity_poly.pdbx_strand_id
1 'polypeptide(L)'
;MEDRTRLRELRFQIRKLWYPPRENEIKEWRRKVGINSSTGISEFAKISRKDKNLFFENAREFIEEIEKQSIYYYREISKNIYIPEENIFGILNVSPDANIDTIKKHYRHLVLKHHPDKGGKPEDFIKITEAYRKILSLKNTIK
;
A
#
# COMPACT_ATOMS: atom_id res chain seq x y z
N MET A 1 -8.96 25.93 11.00
CA MET A 1 -8.90 25.68 9.53
C MET A 1 -7.71 24.78 9.17
N GLU A 2 -6.55 25.02 9.78
CA GLU A 2 -5.30 24.27 9.59
C GLU A 2 -5.38 22.77 9.95
N ASP A 3 -5.87 22.41 11.14
CA ASP A 3 -5.90 21.01 11.62
C ASP A 3 -6.72 20.08 10.70
N ARG A 4 -7.85 20.56 10.18
CA ARG A 4 -8.72 19.79 9.28
C ARG A 4 -8.01 19.49 7.95
N THR A 5 -7.24 20.44 7.44
CA THR A 5 -6.42 20.25 6.23
C THR A 5 -5.27 19.28 6.51
N ARG A 6 -4.54 19.45 7.62
CA ARG A 6 -3.46 18.53 8.02
C ARG A 6 -3.97 17.09 8.22
N LEU A 7 -5.15 16.91 8.83
CA LEU A 7 -5.78 15.59 8.96
C LEU A 7 -6.21 14.98 7.63
N ARG A 8 -6.71 15.79 6.69
CA ARG A 8 -7.06 15.32 5.34
C ARG A 8 -5.83 14.84 4.59
N GLU A 9 -4.75 15.62 4.65
CA GLU A 9 -3.47 15.27 4.04
C GLU A 9 -2.90 13.99 4.66
N LEU A 10 -2.90 13.89 5.99
CA LEU A 10 -2.48 12.68 6.69
C LEU A 10 -3.30 11.45 6.27
N ARG A 11 -4.63 11.58 6.20
CA ARG A 11 -5.49 10.48 5.71
C ARG A 11 -5.15 10.08 4.27
N PHE A 12 -4.79 11.04 3.42
CA PHE A 12 -4.38 10.78 2.05
C PHE A 12 -3.03 10.05 2.00
N GLN A 13 -2.04 10.48 2.79
CA GLN A 13 -0.74 9.81 2.92
C GLN A 13 -0.89 8.37 3.42
N ILE A 14 -1.64 8.14 4.50
CA ILE A 14 -1.86 6.78 5.02
C ILE A 14 -2.70 5.93 4.05
N ARG A 15 -3.52 6.54 3.17
CA ARG A 15 -4.20 5.80 2.09
C ARG A 15 -3.26 5.43 0.95
N LYS A 16 -2.24 6.26 0.72
CA LYS A 16 -1.18 6.00 -0.25
C LYS A 16 -0.14 5.02 0.26
N LEU A 17 0.00 4.88 1.59
CA LEU A 17 0.71 3.76 2.20
C LEU A 17 0.05 2.47 1.71
N TRP A 18 0.64 1.92 0.67
CA TRP A 18 0.20 0.71 0.03
C TRP A 18 1.46 -0.12 -0.18
N TYR A 19 1.85 -0.85 0.86
CA TYR A 19 2.76 -1.96 0.65
C TYR A 19 2.72 -3.01 1.77
N PRO A 20 2.34 -4.26 1.46
CA PRO A 20 2.46 -5.39 2.38
C PRO A 20 3.95 -5.66 2.64
N PRO A 21 4.40 -5.69 3.91
CA PRO A 21 3.84 -6.55 4.95
C PRO A 21 3.28 -5.83 6.22
N ARG A 22 2.78 -4.59 6.10
CA ARG A 22 2.42 -3.77 7.30
C ARG A 22 0.97 -3.26 7.31
N GLU A 23 0.06 -3.92 6.61
CA GLU A 23 -1.35 -3.52 6.58
C GLU A 23 -1.99 -3.58 7.97
N ASN A 24 -1.64 -4.61 8.74
CA ASN A 24 -2.10 -4.76 10.13
C ASN A 24 -1.57 -3.64 11.04
N GLU A 25 -0.31 -3.24 10.89
CA GLU A 25 0.27 -2.13 11.67
C GLU A 25 -0.41 -0.80 11.33
N ILE A 26 -0.71 -0.54 10.05
CA ILE A 26 -1.46 0.64 9.63
C ILE A 26 -2.89 0.62 10.21
N LYS A 27 -3.56 -0.54 10.20
CA LYS A 27 -4.90 -0.71 10.81
C LYS A 27 -4.86 -0.49 12.31
N GLU A 28 -3.86 -1.04 12.99
CA GLU A 28 -3.70 -0.92 14.44
C GLU A 28 -3.39 0.51 14.84
N TRP A 29 -2.47 1.19 14.12
CA TRP A 29 -2.16 2.59 14.35
C TRP A 29 -3.42 3.44 14.20
N ARG A 30 -4.16 3.31 13.09
CA ARG A 30 -5.44 4.00 12.86
C ARG A 30 -6.45 3.77 13.99
N ARG A 31 -6.51 2.57 14.56
CA ARG A 31 -7.36 2.23 15.71
C ARG A 31 -6.89 2.95 16.98
N LYS A 32 -5.58 2.91 17.27
CA LYS A 32 -4.98 3.57 18.44
C LYS A 32 -5.21 5.08 18.43
N VAL A 33 -5.12 5.71 17.26
CA VAL A 33 -5.17 7.17 17.15
C VAL A 33 -6.56 7.75 16.81
N GLY A 34 -7.57 6.91 16.57
CA GLY A 34 -8.97 7.35 16.42
C GLY A 34 -9.30 8.16 15.16
N ILE A 35 -8.40 8.25 14.17
CA ILE A 35 -8.55 9.13 12.99
C ILE A 35 -9.79 8.83 12.14
N ASN A 36 -10.39 7.64 12.24
CA ASN A 36 -11.40 7.18 11.29
C ASN A 36 -12.86 7.40 11.71
N SER A 37 -13.15 7.84 12.93
CA SER A 37 -14.52 8.06 13.42
C SER A 37 -14.93 9.54 13.36
N SER A 38 -16.23 9.81 13.22
CA SER A 38 -16.80 11.15 13.41
C SER A 38 -16.51 11.69 14.81
N THR A 39 -16.54 10.81 15.81
CA THR A 39 -16.21 11.10 17.21
C THR A 39 -14.75 11.56 17.38
N GLY A 40 -13.80 10.89 16.73
CA GLY A 40 -12.37 11.20 16.86
C GLY A 40 -11.99 12.59 16.32
N ILE A 41 -12.70 13.11 15.32
CA ILE A 41 -12.50 14.50 14.85
C ILE A 41 -12.92 15.50 15.93
N SER A 42 -14.05 15.25 16.59
CA SER A 42 -14.58 16.13 17.63
C SER A 42 -13.71 16.11 18.89
N GLU A 43 -13.12 14.96 19.22
CA GLU A 43 -12.16 14.80 20.32
C GLU A 43 -10.82 15.47 19.99
N PHE A 44 -10.30 15.25 18.79
CA PHE A 44 -9.07 15.89 18.31
C PHE A 44 -9.17 17.43 18.32
N ALA A 45 -10.37 17.99 18.07
CA ALA A 45 -10.57 19.43 18.14
C ALA A 45 -10.35 19.99 19.56
N LYS A 46 -10.60 19.19 20.61
CA LYS A 46 -10.56 19.59 22.03
C LYS A 46 -9.18 19.50 22.67
N ILE A 47 -8.21 18.78 22.08
CA ILE A 47 -6.87 18.63 22.66
C ILE A 47 -6.00 19.88 22.43
N SER A 48 -4.92 20.01 23.22
CA SER A 48 -4.04 21.18 23.17
C SER A 48 -3.28 21.27 21.84
N ARG A 49 -2.81 22.48 21.47
CA ARG A 49 -1.98 22.67 20.27
C ARG A 49 -0.70 21.82 20.33
N LYS A 50 -0.10 21.67 21.53
CA LYS A 50 1.08 20.82 21.75
C LYS A 50 0.79 19.36 21.41
N ASP A 51 -0.32 18.82 21.90
CA ASP A 51 -0.70 17.42 21.66
C ASP A 51 -1.05 17.17 20.19
N LYS A 52 -1.67 18.13 19.51
CA LYS A 52 -1.91 18.06 18.07
C LYS A 52 -0.60 17.99 17.29
N ASN A 53 0.37 18.83 17.63
CA ASN A 53 1.67 18.82 16.96
C ASN A 53 2.41 17.50 17.19
N LEU A 54 2.45 17.01 18.43
CA LEU A 54 3.02 15.70 18.77
C LEU A 54 2.34 14.57 18.00
N PHE A 55 1.01 14.58 17.88
CA PHE A 55 0.28 13.61 17.07
C PHE A 55 0.74 13.60 15.61
N PHE A 56 0.92 14.77 14.99
CA PHE A 56 1.35 14.86 13.59
C PHE A 56 2.82 14.47 13.41
N GLU A 57 3.67 14.73 14.40
CA GLU A 57 5.06 14.26 14.43
C GLU A 57 5.10 12.73 14.48
N ASN A 58 4.41 12.11 15.44
CA ASN A 58 4.31 10.65 15.55
C ASN A 58 3.74 10.01 14.29
N ALA A 59 2.78 10.66 13.64
CA ALA A 59 2.19 10.19 12.39
C ALA A 59 3.21 10.23 11.23
N ARG A 60 4.03 11.27 11.16
CA ARG A 60 5.10 11.41 10.16
C ARG A 60 6.16 10.31 10.36
N GLU A 61 6.65 10.14 11.59
CA GLU A 61 7.65 9.11 11.91
C GLU A 61 7.14 7.72 11.56
N PHE A 62 5.89 7.40 11.90
CA PHE A 62 5.25 6.14 11.53
C PHE A 62 5.22 5.95 10.00
N ILE A 63 4.79 6.96 9.24
CA ILE A 63 4.76 6.91 7.77
C ILE A 63 6.15 6.63 7.20
N GLU A 64 7.15 7.40 7.63
CA GLU A 64 8.55 7.24 7.16
C GLU A 64 9.09 5.84 7.47
N GLU A 65 8.77 5.29 8.63
CA GLU A 65 9.18 3.94 9.02
C GLU A 65 8.53 2.86 8.15
N ILE A 66 7.22 2.97 7.86
CA ILE A 66 6.53 2.05 6.94
C ILE A 66 7.17 2.10 5.56
N GLU A 67 7.40 3.29 5.01
CA GLU A 67 7.97 3.46 3.67
C GLU A 67 9.39 2.90 3.57
N LYS A 68 10.26 3.20 4.55
CA LYS A 68 11.63 2.70 4.59
C LYS A 68 11.68 1.17 4.61
N GLN A 69 10.87 0.54 5.45
CA GLN A 69 10.83 -0.92 5.52
C GLN A 69 10.25 -1.56 4.25
N SER A 70 9.20 -0.95 3.67
CA SER A 70 8.64 -1.38 2.39
C SER A 70 9.70 -1.38 1.28
N ILE A 71 10.46 -0.29 1.16
CA ILE A 71 11.54 -0.16 0.17
C ILE A 71 12.61 -1.24 0.38
N TYR A 72 13.05 -1.42 1.63
CA TYR A 72 14.06 -2.41 1.97
C TYR A 72 13.58 -3.82 1.61
N TYR A 73 12.38 -4.19 2.04
CA TYR A 73 11.78 -5.49 1.78
C TYR A 73 11.70 -5.81 0.29
N TYR A 74 11.20 -4.87 -0.51
CA TYR A 74 11.18 -5.02 -1.97
C TYR A 74 12.57 -5.23 -2.53
N ARG A 75 13.52 -4.37 -2.17
CA ARG A 75 14.87 -4.39 -2.73
C ARG A 75 15.57 -5.71 -2.44
N GLU A 76 15.39 -6.27 -1.25
CA GLU A 76 16.05 -7.52 -0.89
C GLU A 76 15.44 -8.73 -1.60
N ILE A 77 14.11 -8.80 -1.67
CA ILE A 77 13.44 -9.96 -2.29
C ILE A 77 13.47 -9.87 -3.82
N SER A 78 13.36 -8.67 -4.41
CA SER A 78 13.35 -8.49 -5.87
C SER A 78 14.67 -8.85 -6.54
N LYS A 79 15.80 -8.75 -5.84
CA LYS A 79 17.13 -9.10 -6.37
C LYS A 79 17.20 -10.52 -6.93
N ASN A 80 16.43 -11.44 -6.35
CA ASN A 80 16.46 -12.86 -6.69
C ASN A 80 15.23 -13.31 -7.49
N ILE A 81 14.35 -12.37 -7.89
CA ILE A 81 13.14 -12.69 -8.65
C ILE A 81 13.43 -12.55 -10.14
N TYR A 82 13.41 -13.70 -10.83
CA TYR A 82 13.37 -13.75 -12.28
C TYR A 82 11.92 -13.99 -12.75
N ILE A 83 11.48 -13.19 -13.72
CA ILE A 83 10.17 -13.33 -14.39
C ILE A 83 10.44 -13.39 -15.89
N PRO A 84 10.34 -14.58 -16.52
CA PRO A 84 10.42 -14.72 -17.96
C PRO A 84 9.32 -13.91 -18.65
N GLU A 85 9.61 -13.31 -19.80
CA GLU A 85 8.65 -12.45 -20.52
C GLU A 85 7.40 -13.21 -20.96
N GLU A 86 7.59 -14.45 -21.39
CA GLU A 86 6.55 -15.38 -21.81
C GLU A 86 5.58 -15.76 -20.68
N ASN A 87 5.98 -15.57 -19.42
CA ASN A 87 5.18 -15.95 -18.25
C ASN A 87 4.54 -14.76 -17.51
N ILE A 88 4.75 -13.52 -17.98
CA ILE A 88 4.25 -12.32 -17.27
C ILE A 88 2.72 -12.37 -17.10
N PHE A 89 1.99 -12.69 -18.18
CA PHE A 89 0.52 -12.81 -18.13
C PHE A 89 0.06 -14.06 -17.35
N GLY A 90 0.84 -15.14 -17.42
CA GLY A 90 0.60 -16.37 -16.66
C GLY A 90 0.64 -16.17 -15.15
N ILE A 91 1.55 -15.34 -14.63
CA ILE A 91 1.62 -14.99 -13.20
C ILE A 91 0.30 -14.39 -12.69
N LEU A 92 -0.38 -13.60 -13.52
CA LEU A 92 -1.69 -13.03 -13.17
C LEU A 92 -2.88 -13.92 -13.54
N ASN A 93 -2.65 -15.09 -14.15
CA ASN A 93 -3.69 -15.95 -14.71
C ASN A 93 -4.62 -15.21 -15.67
N VAL A 94 -4.05 -14.44 -16.60
CA VAL A 94 -4.81 -13.69 -17.63
C VAL A 94 -4.26 -13.99 -19.03
N SER A 95 -5.10 -13.81 -20.04
CA SER A 95 -4.67 -13.85 -21.45
C SER A 95 -3.81 -12.61 -21.80
N PRO A 96 -2.82 -12.72 -22.71
CA PRO A 96 -2.14 -11.56 -23.31
C PRO A 96 -3.11 -10.51 -23.90
N ASP A 97 -4.26 -10.96 -24.39
CA ASP A 97 -5.31 -10.11 -24.97
C ASP A 97 -6.25 -9.49 -23.93
N ALA A 98 -6.07 -9.80 -22.64
CA ALA A 98 -6.91 -9.27 -21.59
C ALA A 98 -6.87 -7.74 -21.56
N ASN A 99 -8.04 -7.14 -21.33
CA ASN A 99 -8.17 -5.70 -21.13
C ASN A 99 -7.65 -5.28 -19.74
N ILE A 100 -7.37 -3.99 -19.59
CA ILE A 100 -6.78 -3.42 -18.37
C ILE A 100 -7.64 -3.71 -17.13
N ASP A 101 -8.96 -3.73 -17.27
CA ASP A 101 -9.88 -3.97 -16.15
C ASP A 101 -9.82 -5.41 -15.65
N THR A 102 -9.71 -6.37 -16.57
CA THR A 102 -9.51 -7.79 -16.26
C THR A 102 -8.17 -8.00 -15.54
N ILE A 103 -7.11 -7.38 -16.06
CA ILE A 103 -5.77 -7.43 -15.44
C ILE A 103 -5.81 -6.87 -14.02
N LYS A 104 -6.42 -5.69 -13.82
CA LYS A 104 -6.60 -5.07 -12.48
C LYS A 104 -7.38 -5.96 -11.53
N LYS A 105 -8.44 -6.62 -12.00
CA LYS A 105 -9.27 -7.52 -11.19
C LYS A 105 -8.46 -8.72 -10.70
N HIS A 106 -7.73 -9.38 -11.59
CA HIS A 106 -6.90 -10.54 -11.26
C HIS A 106 -5.75 -10.17 -10.33
N TYR A 107 -5.06 -9.06 -10.60
CA TYR A 107 -4.02 -8.53 -9.72
C TYR A 107 -4.53 -8.32 -8.29
N ARG A 108 -5.66 -7.62 -8.11
CA ARG A 108 -6.25 -7.39 -6.77
C ARG A 108 -6.56 -8.69 -6.05
N HIS A 109 -7.11 -9.68 -6.76
CA HIS A 109 -7.43 -10.98 -6.18
C HIS A 109 -6.17 -11.71 -5.69
N LEU A 110 -5.13 -11.77 -6.53
CA LEU A 110 -3.87 -12.46 -6.20
C LEU A 110 -3.10 -11.77 -5.08
N VAL A 111 -3.02 -10.43 -5.09
CA VAL A 111 -2.43 -9.62 -4.02
C VAL A 111 -3.10 -9.90 -2.67
N LEU A 112 -4.43 -10.00 -2.64
CA LEU A 112 -5.15 -10.29 -1.41
C LEU A 112 -4.94 -11.73 -0.92
N LYS A 113 -4.74 -12.69 -1.83
CA LYS A 113 -4.50 -14.10 -1.53
C LYS A 113 -3.07 -14.35 -1.05
N HIS A 114 -2.09 -13.74 -1.70
CA HIS A 114 -0.65 -13.93 -1.43
C HIS A 114 -0.08 -12.84 -0.51
N HIS A 115 -0.93 -12.10 0.19
CA HIS A 115 -0.51 -11.04 1.09
C HIS A 115 0.33 -11.59 2.26
N PRO A 116 1.53 -11.07 2.52
CA PRO A 116 2.36 -11.48 3.66
C PRO A 116 1.64 -11.47 5.02
N ASP A 117 0.90 -10.40 5.35
CA ASP A 117 0.11 -10.32 6.61
C ASP A 117 -0.99 -11.38 6.74
N LYS A 118 -1.34 -12.07 5.65
CA LYS A 118 -2.33 -13.15 5.62
C LYS A 118 -1.69 -14.52 5.48
N GLY A 119 -0.37 -14.62 5.69
CA GLY A 119 0.40 -15.86 5.57
C GLY A 119 0.84 -16.19 4.15
N GLY A 120 0.71 -15.25 3.21
CA GLY A 120 1.25 -15.40 1.85
C GLY A 120 2.78 -15.27 1.83
N LYS A 121 3.39 -15.81 0.77
CA LYS A 121 4.85 -15.73 0.58
C LYS A 121 5.27 -14.37 0.01
N PRO A 122 6.27 -13.69 0.61
CA PRO A 122 6.88 -12.47 0.07
C PRO A 122 7.18 -12.50 -1.42
N GLU A 123 7.74 -13.61 -1.88
CA GLU A 123 8.26 -13.78 -3.23
C GLU A 123 7.12 -13.81 -4.25
N ASP A 124 6.02 -14.50 -3.91
CA ASP A 124 4.84 -14.58 -4.76
C ASP A 124 4.19 -13.20 -4.90
N PHE A 125 4.08 -12.48 -3.79
CA PHE A 125 3.53 -11.13 -3.75
C PHE A 125 4.28 -10.18 -4.69
N ILE A 126 5.62 -10.18 -4.60
CA ILE A 126 6.48 -9.33 -5.42
C ILE A 126 6.41 -9.76 -6.88
N LYS A 127 6.42 -11.07 -7.18
CA LYS A 127 6.25 -11.59 -8.55
C LYS A 127 4.95 -11.11 -9.19
N ILE A 128 3.84 -11.22 -8.46
CA ILE A 128 2.51 -10.76 -8.91
C ILE A 128 2.54 -9.25 -9.20
N THR A 129 3.16 -8.47 -8.32
CA THR A 129 3.22 -7.00 -8.44
C THR A 129 4.10 -6.56 -9.60
N GLU A 130 5.27 -7.16 -9.76
CA GLU A 130 6.17 -6.87 -10.87
C GLU A 130 5.58 -7.29 -12.22
N ALA A 131 4.92 -8.45 -12.28
CA ALA A 131 4.21 -8.87 -13.49
C ALA A 131 3.11 -7.87 -13.88
N TYR A 132 2.31 -7.41 -12.91
CA TYR A 132 1.29 -6.38 -13.13
C TYR A 132 1.88 -5.06 -13.66
N ARG A 133 2.98 -4.58 -13.07
CA ARG A 133 3.66 -3.36 -13.52
C ARG A 133 4.17 -3.49 -14.95
N LYS A 134 4.80 -4.63 -15.29
CA LYS A 134 5.27 -4.90 -16.66
C LYS A 134 4.11 -4.92 -17.67
N ILE A 135 3.00 -5.61 -17.36
CA ILE A 135 1.83 -5.65 -18.25
C ILE A 135 1.28 -4.26 -18.51
N LEU A 136 1.13 -3.43 -17.46
CA LEU A 136 0.66 -2.06 -17.62
C LEU A 136 1.59 -1.22 -18.49
N SER A 137 2.91 -1.36 -18.30
CA SER A 137 3.90 -0.68 -19.14
C SER A 137 3.72 -1.08 -20.61
N LEU A 138 3.65 -2.39 -20.89
CA LEU A 138 3.46 -2.90 -22.26
C LEU A 138 2.18 -2.36 -22.89
N LYS A 139 1.06 -2.35 -22.16
CA LYS A 139 -0.23 -1.85 -22.67
C LYS A 139 -0.25 -0.32 -22.86
N ASN A 140 0.56 0.42 -22.11
CA ASN A 140 0.67 1.88 -22.25
C ASN A 140 1.58 2.28 -23.42
N THR A 141 2.57 1.46 -23.79
CA THR A 141 3.46 1.71 -24.94
C THR A 141 2.78 1.42 -26.29
N ILE A 142 1.67 0.69 -26.30
CA ILE A 142 0.90 0.31 -27.51
C ILE A 142 -0.21 1.35 -27.83
N LYS A 143 -0.29 2.45 -27.08
CA LYS A 143 -1.23 3.56 -27.31
C LYS A 143 -0.58 4.71 -28.04
#